data_AF-A0A7K4VSJ8-F1
#
_entry.id   AF-A0A7K4VSJ8-F1
#
_cell.length_a   1.000
_cell.length_b   1.000
_cell.length_c   1.000
_cell.angle_alpha   90.00
_cell.angle_beta   90.00
_cell.angle_gamma   90.00
#
_symmetry.space_group_name_H-M   'P 1'
#
loop_
_entity.id
_entity.type
_entity.pdbx_description
1 polymer ?
#
loop_
_entity_poly.entity_id
_entity_poly.type
_entity_poly.pdbx_seq_one_letter_code
_entity_poly.pdbx_strand_id
1 'polypeptide(L)'
;LDSTHNHADVELAYYIKACANIDSEQYKAEVIATTIAQQLQAAKATVKCLVCRDEGHIQKQCPKGQKTSKKPNKASPHCKKGIHWSSQCPFKFDKDGKPLQKQGNLNRGMWAAAPQPNSAQFSQLPM
;
A
#
# COMPACT_ATOMS: atom_id res chain seq x y z
N LEU A 1 19.30 -57.85 25.64
CA LEU A 1 19.95 -56.61 26.07
C LEU A 1 20.55 -56.04 24.78
N ASP A 2 19.83 -55.28 23.96
CA ASP A 2 19.79 -53.80 24.05
C ASP A 2 19.02 -53.22 22.83
N SER A 3 17.72 -53.51 22.68
CA SER A 3 16.93 -52.99 21.54
C SER A 3 16.07 -51.77 21.89
N THR A 4 15.87 -51.51 23.19
CA THR A 4 15.03 -50.40 23.67
C THR A 4 15.80 -49.09 23.85
N HIS A 5 17.11 -49.13 24.08
CA HIS A 5 17.95 -47.93 24.18
C HIS A 5 18.04 -47.21 22.83
N ASN A 6 18.34 -48.00 21.78
CA ASN A 6 18.44 -47.53 20.41
C ASN A 6 17.18 -46.84 19.87
N HIS A 7 15.98 -47.23 20.30
CA HIS A 7 14.73 -46.58 19.85
C HIS A 7 14.55 -45.19 20.47
N ALA A 8 14.86 -45.05 21.75
CA ALA A 8 14.77 -43.77 22.47
C ALA A 8 15.80 -42.76 21.95
N ASP A 9 17.01 -43.20 21.61
CA ASP A 9 18.05 -42.35 21.03
C ASP A 9 17.68 -41.86 19.62
N VAL A 10 17.08 -42.74 18.80
CA VAL A 10 16.56 -42.38 17.47
C VAL A 10 15.42 -41.38 17.58
N GLU A 11 14.52 -41.56 18.55
CA GLU A 11 13.40 -40.67 18.82
C GLU A 11 13.87 -39.29 19.31
N LEU A 12 14.81 -39.25 20.26
CA LEU A 12 15.38 -37.99 20.74
C LEU A 12 16.11 -37.24 19.63
N ALA A 13 16.92 -37.94 18.82
CA ALA A 13 17.62 -37.34 17.69
C ALA A 13 16.65 -36.78 16.64
N TYR A 14 15.48 -37.41 16.46
CA TYR A 14 14.42 -36.91 15.57
C TYR A 14 13.86 -35.57 16.07
N TYR A 15 13.54 -35.46 17.35
CA TYR A 15 13.04 -34.20 17.92
C TYR A 15 14.10 -33.08 17.91
N ILE A 16 15.36 -33.39 18.19
CA ILE A 16 16.45 -32.41 18.10
C ILE A 16 16.57 -31.86 16.67
N LYS A 17 16.50 -32.73 15.66
CA LYS A 17 16.53 -32.32 14.24
C LYS A 17 15.32 -31.47 13.87
N ALA A 18 14.12 -31.81 14.36
CA ALA A 18 12.91 -31.01 14.11
C ALA A 18 13.02 -29.60 14.69
N CYS A 19 13.71 -29.43 15.82
CA CYS A 19 13.89 -28.15 16.49
C CYS A 19 15.11 -27.34 16.02
N ALA A 20 15.95 -27.89 15.14
CA ALA A 20 17.25 -27.31 14.80
C ALA A 20 17.18 -25.86 14.27
N ASN A 21 16.06 -25.46 13.66
CA ASN A 21 15.90 -24.15 13.03
C ASN A 21 14.99 -23.18 13.79
N ILE A 22 14.44 -23.57 14.96
CA ILE A 22 13.49 -22.74 15.71
C ILE A 22 14.15 -21.44 16.22
N ASP A 23 15.45 -21.45 16.49
CA ASP A 23 16.19 -20.23 16.88
C ASP A 23 16.81 -19.49 15.68
N SER A 24 16.57 -19.97 14.45
CA SER A 24 17.06 -19.28 13.27
C SER A 24 16.39 -17.91 13.15
N GLU A 25 17.14 -16.90 12.70
CA GLU A 25 16.60 -15.56 12.42
C GLU A 25 15.49 -15.61 11.37
N GLN A 26 15.52 -16.60 10.47
CA GLN A 26 14.47 -16.83 9.48
C GLN A 26 13.14 -17.24 10.14
N TYR A 27 13.18 -18.19 11.08
CA TYR A 27 11.98 -18.61 11.81
C TYR A 27 11.39 -17.43 12.61
N LYS A 28 12.23 -16.65 13.29
CA LYS A 28 11.79 -15.43 14.01
C LYS A 28 11.13 -14.43 13.06
N ALA A 29 11.75 -14.17 11.91
CA ALA A 29 11.20 -13.26 10.91
C ALA A 29 9.85 -13.75 10.37
N GLU A 30 9.69 -15.05 10.13
CA GLU A 30 8.43 -15.65 9.68
C GLU A 30 7.34 -15.55 10.75
N VAL A 31 7.65 -15.88 12.00
CA VAL A 31 6.71 -15.73 13.13
C VAL A 31 6.25 -14.28 13.27
N ILE A 32 7.17 -13.32 13.15
CA ILE A 32 6.81 -11.89 13.18
C ILE A 32 5.94 -11.53 11.97
N ALA A 33 6.31 -11.94 10.76
CA ALA A 33 5.57 -11.63 9.54
C ALA A 33 4.14 -12.20 9.58
N THR A 34 3.98 -13.45 10.02
CA THR A 34 2.68 -14.10 10.18
C THR A 34 1.83 -13.42 11.25
N THR A 35 2.42 -13.05 12.39
CA THR A 35 1.72 -12.30 13.46
C THR A 35 1.25 -10.93 12.97
N ILE A 36 2.09 -10.20 12.24
CA ILE A 36 1.72 -8.90 11.64
C ILE A 36 0.61 -9.09 10.60
N ALA A 37 0.71 -10.10 9.74
CA ALA A 37 -0.31 -10.39 8.74
C ALA A 37 -1.67 -10.70 9.39
N GLN A 38 -1.69 -11.50 10.45
CA GLN A 38 -2.91 -11.81 11.21
C GLN A 38 -3.51 -10.55 11.86
N GLN A 39 -2.69 -9.72 12.50
CA GLN A 39 -3.13 -8.43 13.07
C GLN A 39 -3.75 -7.52 12.01
N LEU A 40 -3.12 -7.40 10.84
CA LEU A 40 -3.64 -6.59 9.73
C LEU A 40 -4.96 -7.16 9.17
N GLN A 41 -5.10 -8.48 9.09
CA GLN A 41 -6.36 -9.11 8.69
C GLN A 41 -7.48 -8.83 9.69
N ALA A 42 -7.20 -8.94 11.00
CA ALA A 42 -8.17 -8.60 12.04
C ALA A 42 -8.57 -7.12 12.00
N ALA A 43 -7.61 -6.21 11.82
CA ALA A 43 -7.87 -4.78 11.68
C ALA A 43 -8.68 -4.46 10.40
N LYS A 44 -8.44 -5.20 9.31
CA LYS A 44 -9.23 -5.06 8.09
C LYS A 44 -10.65 -5.58 8.27
N ALA A 45 -10.87 -6.63 9.07
CA ALA A 45 -12.21 -7.13 9.35
C ALA A 45 -13.06 -6.07 10.10
N THR A 46 -12.48 -5.32 11.02
CA THR A 46 -13.19 -4.32 11.83
C THR A 46 -13.42 -2.98 11.12
N VAL A 47 -12.81 -2.74 9.95
CA VAL A 47 -12.95 -1.47 9.24
C VAL A 47 -14.36 -1.32 8.65
N LYS A 48 -15.07 -0.28 9.06
CA LYS A 48 -16.40 0.06 8.52
C LYS A 48 -16.29 1.03 7.35
N CYS A 49 -16.99 0.71 6.28
CA CYS A 49 -17.07 1.56 5.11
C CYS A 49 -17.86 2.83 5.41
N LEU A 50 -17.30 4.00 5.14
CA LEU A 50 -17.97 5.28 5.38
C LEU A 50 -19.18 5.54 4.47
N VAL A 51 -19.33 4.77 3.39
CA VAL A 51 -20.44 4.92 2.42
C VAL A 51 -21.61 4.01 2.79
N CYS A 52 -21.37 2.70 2.90
CA CYS A 52 -22.44 1.72 3.11
C CYS A 52 -22.50 1.16 4.55
N ARG A 53 -21.56 1.53 5.42
CA ARG A 53 -21.44 1.08 6.82
C ARG A 53 -21.17 -0.42 7.02
N ASP A 54 -21.05 -1.18 5.94
CA ASP A 54 -20.62 -2.58 5.98
C ASP A 54 -19.13 -2.68 6.38
N GLU A 55 -18.76 -3.78 7.03
CA GLU A 55 -17.40 -4.07 7.50
C GLU A 55 -16.51 -4.66 6.38
N GLY A 56 -15.20 -4.80 6.65
CA GLY A 56 -14.24 -5.46 5.77
C GLY A 56 -13.65 -4.60 4.64
N HIS A 57 -14.11 -3.36 4.45
CA HIS A 57 -13.62 -2.49 3.39
C HIS A 57 -13.74 -0.99 3.68
N ILE A 58 -12.90 -0.20 3.00
CA ILE A 58 -12.94 1.27 3.05
C ILE A 58 -13.74 1.84 1.88
N GLN A 59 -14.15 3.11 1.98
CA GLN A 59 -14.92 3.82 0.95
C GLN A 59 -14.41 3.65 -0.49
N LYS A 60 -13.08 3.62 -0.69
CA LYS A 60 -12.47 3.45 -2.03
C LYS A 60 -12.73 2.08 -2.67
N GLN A 61 -12.93 1.06 -1.84
CA GLN A 61 -13.16 -0.33 -2.23
C GLN A 61 -14.64 -0.70 -2.16
N CYS A 62 -15.52 0.25 -1.85
CA CYS A 62 -16.93 -0.03 -1.70
C CYS A 62 -17.56 -0.39 -3.05
N PRO A 63 -18.19 -1.57 -3.19
CA PRO A 63 -18.84 -1.97 -4.44
C PRO A 63 -20.04 -1.06 -4.76
N LYS A 64 -20.74 -0.59 -3.72
CA LYS A 64 -21.81 0.42 -3.80
C LYS A 64 -21.25 1.85 -3.96
N GLY A 65 -19.94 2.02 -3.81
CA GLY A 65 -19.22 3.27 -3.93
C GLY A 65 -18.90 3.64 -5.37
N GLN A 66 -19.62 3.08 -6.35
CA GLN A 66 -19.63 3.62 -7.71
C GLN A 66 -19.93 5.11 -7.58
N LYS A 67 -18.86 5.88 -7.76
CA LYS A 67 -18.90 7.33 -7.85
C LYS A 67 -19.90 7.57 -8.97
N THR A 68 -21.12 7.96 -8.62
CA THR A 68 -21.88 8.83 -9.51
C THR A 68 -20.89 9.95 -9.78
N SER A 69 -20.26 9.98 -10.95
CA SER A 69 -19.39 11.06 -11.37
C SER A 69 -20.20 12.30 -11.08
N LYS A 70 -19.86 13.01 -9.99
CA LYS A 70 -20.69 14.10 -9.48
C LYS A 70 -20.69 15.09 -10.64
N LYS A 71 -21.77 15.13 -11.42
CA LYS A 71 -21.84 16.07 -12.51
C LYS A 71 -21.71 17.44 -11.85
N PRO A 72 -20.83 18.33 -12.35
CA PRO A 72 -20.79 19.67 -11.81
C PRO A 72 -22.22 20.21 -11.85
N ASN A 73 -22.70 20.79 -10.76
CA ASN A 73 -24.05 21.38 -10.71
C ASN A 73 -24.01 22.90 -10.90
N LYS A 74 -22.80 23.43 -11.11
CA LYS A 74 -22.55 24.86 -11.30
C LYS A 74 -21.78 25.04 -12.59
N ALA A 75 -21.95 26.21 -13.19
CA ALA A 75 -21.16 26.59 -14.34
C ALA A 75 -19.67 26.55 -14.01
N SER A 76 -18.84 26.18 -14.99
CA SER A 76 -17.39 26.15 -14.83
C SER A 76 -16.88 27.54 -14.39
N PRO A 77 -16.04 27.64 -13.34
CA PRO A 77 -15.52 28.92 -12.90
C PRO A 77 -14.65 29.62 -13.97
N HIS A 78 -14.10 28.88 -14.93
CA HIS A 78 -13.22 29.43 -15.98
C HIS A 78 -13.95 30.22 -17.07
N CYS A 79 -15.04 29.70 -17.61
CA CYS A 79 -15.77 30.37 -18.71
C CYS A 79 -17.15 30.87 -18.26
N LYS A 80 -17.66 30.35 -17.14
CA LYS A 80 -19.03 30.52 -16.63
C LYS A 80 -20.09 30.30 -17.71
N LYS A 81 -19.78 29.49 -18.74
CA LYS A 81 -20.61 29.23 -19.91
C LYS A 81 -20.81 27.72 -20.04
N GLY A 82 -21.87 27.24 -19.42
CA GLY A 82 -22.21 25.82 -19.37
C GLY A 82 -21.67 25.08 -18.15
N ILE A 83 -22.20 23.88 -17.96
CA ILE A 83 -21.96 23.02 -16.79
C ILE A 83 -20.97 21.93 -17.19
N HIS A 84 -19.72 22.11 -16.78
CA HIS A 84 -18.63 21.17 -17.00
C HIS A 84 -17.54 21.41 -15.97
N TRP A 85 -16.64 20.45 -15.82
CA TRP A 85 -15.47 20.60 -14.95
C TRP A 85 -14.51 21.62 -15.55
N SER A 86 -13.85 22.40 -14.71
CA SER A 86 -12.78 23.33 -15.11
C SER A 86 -11.76 22.73 -16.10
N SER A 87 -11.40 21.46 -15.87
CA SER A 87 -10.46 20.70 -16.72
C SER A 87 -10.99 20.34 -18.10
N GLN A 88 -12.31 20.38 -18.31
CA GLN A 88 -12.98 20.08 -19.57
C GLN A 88 -13.46 21.36 -20.27
N CYS A 89 -13.02 22.54 -19.81
CA CYS A 89 -13.38 23.81 -20.42
C CYS A 89 -12.70 23.94 -21.79
N PRO A 90 -13.46 24.04 -22.90
CA PRO A 90 -12.88 24.20 -24.23
C PRO A 90 -12.25 25.60 -24.43
N PHE A 91 -12.68 26.56 -23.62
CA PHE A 91 -12.17 27.92 -23.67
C PHE A 91 -10.85 28.02 -22.88
N LYS A 92 -9.81 28.57 -23.51
CA LYS A 92 -8.44 28.69 -22.95
C LYS A 92 -8.19 30.04 -22.26
N PHE A 93 -9.14 30.97 -22.32
CA PHE A 93 -9.04 32.31 -21.76
C PHE A 93 -10.14 32.52 -20.69
N ASP A 94 -10.01 33.49 -19.80
CA ASP A 94 -11.11 33.92 -18.92
C ASP A 94 -12.00 34.94 -19.68
N LYS A 95 -13.13 35.33 -19.10
CA LYS A 95 -13.98 36.42 -19.57
C LYS A 95 -13.22 37.74 -19.75
N ASP A 96 -12.14 37.92 -19.00
CA ASP A 96 -11.26 39.09 -19.07
C ASP A 96 -10.13 38.95 -20.11
N GLY A 97 -10.18 37.92 -20.97
CA GLY A 97 -9.17 37.67 -22.02
C GLY A 97 -7.83 37.15 -21.50
N LYS A 98 -7.71 36.88 -20.19
CA LYS A 98 -6.49 36.35 -19.58
C LYS A 98 -6.34 34.85 -19.88
N PRO A 99 -5.15 34.34 -20.22
CA PRO A 99 -4.95 32.90 -20.40
C PRO A 99 -5.20 32.17 -19.09
N LEU A 100 -5.99 31.09 -19.14
CA LEU A 100 -6.31 30.29 -17.97
C LEU A 100 -5.05 29.55 -17.52
N GLN A 101 -4.56 29.85 -16.32
CA GLN A 101 -3.49 29.05 -15.72
C GLN A 101 -4.00 27.63 -15.51
N LYS A 102 -3.30 26.64 -16.07
CA LYS A 102 -3.59 25.23 -15.79
C LYS A 102 -3.37 25.01 -14.30
N GLN A 103 -4.44 24.93 -13.53
CA GLN A 103 -4.38 24.50 -12.14
C GLN A 103 -4.20 22.97 -12.12
N GLY A 104 -2.98 22.56 -12.46
CA GLY A 104 -2.46 21.23 -12.24
C GLY A 104 -1.74 21.23 -10.89
N ASN A 105 -2.04 20.24 -10.06
CA ASN A 105 -1.39 20.04 -8.78
C ASN A 105 0.04 19.52 -9.00
N LEU A 106 0.98 20.40 -9.38
CA LEU A 106 2.40 20.03 -9.55
C LEU A 106 3.15 19.93 -8.22
N ASN A 107 2.54 20.30 -7.09
CA ASN A 107 3.21 20.42 -5.80
C ASN A 107 2.65 19.51 -4.68
N ARG A 108 2.05 18.37 -5.02
CA ARG A 108 1.70 17.33 -4.02
C ARG A 108 2.61 16.10 -4.14
N GLY A 109 3.92 16.34 -4.19
CA GLY A 109 4.93 15.29 -4.26
C GLY A 109 6.30 15.68 -3.69
N MET A 110 6.53 16.94 -3.29
CA MET A 110 7.81 17.35 -2.72
C MET A 110 7.79 17.19 -1.19
N TRP A 111 7.69 15.94 -0.75
CA TRP A 111 8.29 15.58 0.53
C TRP A 111 9.80 15.61 0.31
N ALA A 112 10.53 16.34 1.15
CA ALA A 112 11.98 16.40 1.07
C ALA A 112 12.52 14.96 1.13
N ALA A 113 13.09 14.49 0.03
CA ALA A 113 13.81 13.22 0.02
C ALA A 113 14.94 13.34 1.03
N ALA A 114 14.96 12.44 2.02
CA ALA A 114 16.12 12.27 2.89
C ALA A 114 17.35 12.00 2.02
N PRO A 115 18.52 12.60 2.31
CA PRO A 115 19.73 12.37 1.53
C PRO A 115 20.06 10.87 1.59
N GLN A 116 20.06 10.22 0.42
CA GLN A 116 20.53 8.86 0.25
C GLN A 116 22.06 8.87 0.45
N PRO A 117 22.66 8.03 1.30
CA PRO A 117 24.10 7.86 1.31
C PRO A 117 24.52 7.25 -0.03
N ASN A 118 25.46 7.92 -0.70
CA ASN A 118 26.07 7.52 -1.96
C ASN A 118 26.41 6.02 -1.98
N SER A 119 25.85 5.31 -2.96
CA SER A 119 26.37 4.01 -3.38
C SER A 119 27.79 4.20 -3.91
N ALA A 120 28.78 3.78 -3.12
CA ALA A 120 30.16 3.64 -3.58
C ALA A 120 30.19 2.70 -4.78
N GLN A 121 30.78 3.18 -5.87
CA GLN A 121 31.11 2.42 -7.07
C GLN A 121 31.95 1.20 -6.68
N PHE A 122 31.39 0.00 -6.82
CA PHE A 122 32.20 -1.21 -6.96
C PHE A 122 32.73 -1.24 -8.39
N SER A 123 33.94 -0.71 -8.57
CA SER A 123 34.72 -0.95 -9.78
C SER A 123 35.09 -2.43 -9.84
N GLN A 124 34.86 -3.01 -11.01
CA GLN A 124 35.28 -4.35 -11.40
C GLN A 124 36.80 -4.52 -11.22
N LEU A 125 37.22 -5.70 -10.75
CA LEU A 125 38.58 -6.22 -10.98
C LEU A 125 38.45 -7.52 -11.80
N PRO A 126 39.36 -7.76 -12.76
CA PRO A 126 39.29 -8.92 -13.65
C PRO A 126 39.80 -10.20 -12.96
N MET A 127 39.17 -11.31 -13.38
CA MET A 127 39.51 -12.74 -13.31
C MET A 127 40.63 -13.18 -12.35
#